data_AF-A0A4R6BX55-F1
#
_entry.id   AF-A0A4R6BX55-F1
#
_cell.length_a   1.000
_cell.length_b   1.000
_cell.length_c   1.000
_cell.angle_alpha   90.00
_cell.angle_beta   90.00
_cell.angle_gamma   90.00
#
_symmetry.space_group_name_H-M   'P 1'
#
loop_
_entity.id
_entity.type
_entity.pdbx_description
1 polymer ?
#
loop_
_entity_poly.entity_id
_entity_poly.type
_entity_poly.pdbx_seq_one_letter_code
_entity_poly.pdbx_strand_id
1 'polypeptide(L)'
;MTRTMINLEVLNKRCILDDADKKLLDKERNGWNGERLVGEVLQETLDGRWFMSNILLEHDQNYIQLDHVIITRQCVIILEVKHHRHDYEIRSGKWYFQNGREASNPLNQLDRAKSILAHWFQRRKIYLQVHGYIVWTGDGHIFGLQPGVPIIKLTKLARIVNELQISEMIFPQLHEVLLTEQLKTNPFYLHRAAGQLKNGFNCPACYHLSLNGKSSR
;
A
#
# COMPACT_ATOMS: atom_id res chain seq x y z
N MET A 1 9.13 0.07 -1.73
CA MET A 1 9.48 -1.02 -0.79
C MET A 1 9.61 -0.45 0.61
N THR A 2 9.10 -1.14 1.62
CA THR A 2 9.20 -0.71 3.02
C THR A 2 10.60 -0.95 3.60
N ARG A 3 10.96 -0.23 4.66
CA ARG A 3 12.24 -0.47 5.37
C ARG A 3 12.30 -1.87 5.98
N THR A 4 11.16 -2.39 6.46
CA THR A 4 11.02 -3.76 6.96
C THR A 4 11.36 -4.79 5.89
N MET A 5 10.78 -4.64 4.69
CA MET A 5 11.08 -5.53 3.57
C MET A 5 12.56 -5.51 3.21
N ILE A 6 13.18 -4.33 3.11
CA ILE A 6 14.61 -4.20 2.82
C ILE A 6 15.46 -4.91 3.87
N ASN A 7 15.17 -4.70 5.16
CA ASN A 7 15.90 -5.35 6.25
C ASN A 7 15.80 -6.87 6.17
N LEU A 8 14.60 -7.41 5.93
CA LEU A 8 14.37 -8.85 5.81
C LEU A 8 14.98 -9.46 4.54
N GLU A 9 14.93 -8.76 3.40
CA GLU A 9 15.58 -9.22 2.16
C GLU A 9 17.09 -9.35 2.32
N VAL A 10 17.72 -8.37 2.98
CA VAL A 10 19.14 -8.41 3.31
C VAL A 10 19.44 -9.60 4.23
N LEU A 11 18.67 -9.78 5.31
CA LEU A 11 18.87 -10.89 6.24
C LEU A 11 18.69 -12.25 5.56
N ASN A 12 17.65 -12.40 4.73
CA ASN A 12 17.35 -13.63 3.99
C ASN A 12 18.49 -14.08 3.05
N LYS A 13 19.34 -13.15 2.63
CA LYS A 13 20.51 -13.44 1.79
C LYS A 13 21.77 -13.74 2.61
N ARG A 14 21.79 -13.36 3.89
CA ARG A 14 22.96 -13.48 4.77
C ARG A 14 22.83 -14.57 5.82
N CYS A 15 21.62 -15.03 6.13
CA CYS A 15 21.35 -16.06 7.12
C CYS A 15 20.06 -16.82 6.78
N ILE A 16 19.79 -17.87 7.53
CA ILE A 16 18.49 -18.57 7.49
C ILE A 16 17.56 -17.80 8.42
N LEU A 17 16.51 -17.20 7.86
CA LEU A 17 15.45 -16.58 8.64
C LEU A 17 14.69 -17.63 9.46
N ASP A 18 14.24 -17.24 10.65
CA ASP A 18 13.26 -18.04 11.39
C ASP A 18 11.89 -18.02 10.69
N ASP A 19 10.97 -18.86 11.16
CA ASP A 19 9.66 -19.01 10.52
C ASP A 19 8.77 -17.77 10.65
N ALA A 20 8.97 -16.94 11.68
CA ALA A 20 8.22 -15.71 11.86
C ALA A 20 8.69 -14.65 10.83
N ASP A 21 9.99 -14.49 10.67
CA ASP A 21 10.60 -13.56 9.72
C ASP A 21 10.41 -13.98 8.27
N LYS A 22 10.40 -15.29 7.97
CA LYS A 22 10.01 -15.79 6.64
C LYS A 22 8.57 -15.39 6.30
N LYS A 23 7.63 -15.67 7.21
CA LYS A 23 6.21 -15.32 7.02
C LYS A 23 6.02 -13.81 6.87
N LEU A 24 6.76 -13.01 7.65
CA LEU A 24 6.74 -11.56 7.55
C LEU A 24 7.30 -11.08 6.20
N LEU A 25 8.43 -11.61 5.75
CA LEU A 25 9.02 -11.26 4.46
C LEU A 25 8.07 -11.60 3.31
N ASP A 26 7.43 -12.77 3.33
CA ASP A 26 6.46 -13.15 2.31
C ASP A 26 5.22 -12.25 2.32
N LYS A 27 4.76 -11.83 3.51
CA LYS A 27 3.68 -10.85 3.64
C LYS A 27 4.07 -9.49 3.02
N GLU A 28 5.26 -8.97 3.36
CA GLU A 28 5.75 -7.70 2.84
C GLU A 28 5.94 -7.75 1.31
N ARG A 29 6.49 -8.84 0.77
CA ARG A 29 6.60 -9.07 -0.68
C ARG A 29 5.24 -9.07 -1.36
N ASN A 30 4.25 -9.74 -0.79
CA ASN A 30 2.89 -9.78 -1.35
C ASN A 30 2.24 -8.40 -1.36
N GLY A 31 2.37 -7.63 -0.27
CA GLY A 31 1.88 -6.25 -0.19
C GLY A 31 2.54 -5.38 -1.26
N TRP A 32 3.87 -5.38 -1.30
CA TRP A 32 4.64 -4.58 -2.26
C TRP A 32 4.33 -4.95 -3.73
N ASN A 33 4.14 -6.23 -4.04
CA ASN A 33 3.75 -6.67 -5.39
C ASN A 33 2.39 -6.09 -5.78
N GLY A 34 1.43 -6.09 -4.87
CA GLY A 34 0.12 -5.47 -5.09
C GLY A 34 0.24 -3.98 -5.39
N GLU A 35 0.91 -3.25 -4.50
CA GLU A 35 1.12 -1.80 -4.62
C GLU A 35 1.86 -1.46 -5.93
N ARG A 36 2.87 -2.25 -6.32
CA ARG A 36 3.59 -2.06 -7.59
C ARG A 36 2.65 -2.17 -8.78
N LEU A 37 1.79 -3.20 -8.83
CA LEU A 37 0.85 -3.40 -9.93
C LEU A 37 -0.13 -2.23 -10.07
N VAL A 38 -0.62 -1.68 -8.95
CA VAL A 38 -1.50 -0.50 -8.97
C VAL A 38 -0.72 0.73 -9.40
N GLY A 39 0.48 0.93 -8.86
CA GLY A 39 1.37 2.03 -9.23
C GLY A 39 1.70 2.07 -10.72
N GLU A 40 1.94 0.91 -11.34
CA GLU A 40 2.18 0.79 -12.79
C GLU A 40 0.96 1.27 -13.60
N VAL A 41 -0.24 0.81 -13.26
CA VAL A 41 -1.47 1.27 -13.91
C VAL A 41 -1.66 2.78 -13.75
N LEU A 42 -1.38 3.34 -12.57
CA LEU A 42 -1.49 4.78 -12.34
C LEU A 42 -0.47 5.58 -13.15
N GLN A 43 0.77 5.11 -13.26
CA GLN A 43 1.82 5.75 -14.06
C GLN A 43 1.49 5.75 -15.56
N GLU A 44 0.83 4.70 -16.06
CA GLU A 44 0.41 4.60 -17.46
C GLU A 44 -0.82 5.45 -17.78
N THR A 45 -1.66 5.75 -16.78
CA THR A 45 -2.95 6.44 -16.98
C THR A 45 -2.96 7.89 -16.54
N LEU A 46 -2.11 8.26 -15.58
CA LEU A 46 -2.04 9.59 -14.99
C LEU A 46 -0.63 10.16 -15.06
N ASP A 47 -0.54 11.47 -15.28
CA ASP A 47 0.68 12.21 -14.98
C ASP A 47 0.98 12.09 -13.46
N GLY A 48 2.26 11.88 -13.12
CA GLY A 48 2.73 11.68 -11.74
C GLY A 48 2.37 12.81 -10.76
N ARG A 49 1.97 13.99 -11.26
CA ARG A 49 1.47 15.10 -10.43
C ARG A 49 0.06 14.87 -9.84
N TRP A 50 -0.69 13.91 -10.37
CA TRP A 50 -2.08 13.65 -9.96
C TRP A 50 -2.22 12.58 -8.88
N PHE A 51 -1.15 11.85 -8.58
CA PHE A 51 -1.21 10.82 -7.57
C PHE A 51 0.09 10.74 -6.78
N MET A 52 -0.03 10.20 -5.58
CA MET A 52 1.08 9.95 -4.68
C MET A 52 0.95 8.52 -4.15
N SER A 53 2.09 7.92 -3.83
CA SER A 53 2.15 6.54 -3.34
C SER A 53 2.94 6.47 -2.04
N ASN A 54 2.61 5.52 -1.18
CA ASN A 54 3.32 5.24 0.07
C ASN A 54 3.40 6.46 1.01
N ILE A 55 2.29 7.15 1.21
CA ILE A 55 2.23 8.30 2.13
C ILE A 55 1.97 7.79 3.54
N LEU A 56 2.81 8.19 4.50
CA LEU A 56 2.59 7.97 5.92
C LEU A 56 2.35 9.30 6.63
N LEU A 57 1.17 9.48 7.22
CA LEU A 57 0.83 10.69 7.98
C LEU A 57 0.60 10.36 9.45
N GLU A 58 0.80 11.37 10.29
CA GLU A 58 0.41 11.38 11.69
C GLU A 58 -0.70 12.41 11.92
N HIS A 59 -1.69 12.02 12.72
CA HIS A 59 -2.77 12.88 13.16
C HIS A 59 -3.19 12.46 14.57
N ASP A 60 -3.05 13.36 15.56
CA ASP A 60 -3.48 13.13 16.94
C ASP A 60 -3.03 11.76 17.48
N GLN A 61 -1.72 11.48 17.39
CA GLN A 61 -1.06 10.22 17.79
C GLN A 61 -1.52 8.97 17.02
N ASN A 62 -2.39 9.12 16.03
CA ASN A 62 -2.75 8.06 15.10
C ASN A 62 -1.91 8.17 13.84
N TYR A 63 -1.60 7.02 13.25
CA TYR A 63 -0.85 6.95 12.00
C TYR A 63 -1.73 6.34 10.91
N ILE A 64 -1.60 6.86 9.71
CA ILE A 64 -2.28 6.38 8.53
C ILE A 64 -1.26 6.17 7.42
N GLN A 65 -1.20 4.95 6.90
CA GLN A 65 -0.50 4.63 5.67
C GLN A 65 -1.52 4.64 4.54
N LEU A 66 -1.20 5.35 3.47
CA LEU A 66 -1.99 5.42 2.24
C LEU A 66 -1.16 4.82 1.11
N ASP A 67 -1.61 3.68 0.57
CA ASP A 67 -0.89 2.96 -0.48
C ASP A 67 -0.78 3.83 -1.74
N HIS A 68 -1.93 4.31 -2.24
CA HIS A 68 -1.99 5.36 -3.26
C HIS A 68 -3.11 6.36 -2.98
N VAL A 69 -2.87 7.60 -3.41
CA VAL A 69 -3.80 8.72 -3.30
C VAL A 69 -3.86 9.42 -4.64
N ILE A 70 -5.04 9.55 -5.22
CA ILE A 70 -5.28 10.43 -6.37
C ILE A 70 -5.82 11.76 -5.86
N ILE A 71 -5.23 12.85 -6.32
CA ILE A 71 -5.57 14.22 -5.94
C ILE A 71 -6.27 14.88 -7.11
N THR A 72 -7.45 15.42 -6.86
CA THR A 72 -8.18 16.26 -7.83
C THR A 72 -8.56 17.58 -7.17
N ARG A 73 -9.09 18.54 -7.94
CA ARG A 73 -9.60 19.80 -7.38
C ARG A 73 -10.80 19.62 -6.44
N GLN A 74 -11.61 18.59 -6.66
CA GLN A 74 -12.90 18.41 -5.96
C GLN A 74 -12.79 17.42 -4.80
N CYS A 75 -11.92 16.43 -4.93
CA CYS A 75 -11.79 15.35 -3.96
C CYS A 75 -10.40 14.71 -3.96
N VAL A 76 -10.18 13.91 -2.93
CA VAL A 76 -9.06 13.00 -2.79
C VAL A 76 -9.59 11.57 -2.79
N ILE A 77 -8.97 10.70 -3.56
CA ILE A 77 -9.36 9.29 -3.69
C ILE A 77 -8.24 8.42 -3.14
N ILE A 78 -8.53 7.68 -2.07
CA ILE A 78 -7.63 6.66 -1.51
C ILE A 78 -7.80 5.37 -2.31
N LEU A 79 -6.71 4.76 -2.72
CA LEU A 79 -6.68 3.40 -3.26
C LEU A 79 -5.94 2.50 -2.28
N GLU A 80 -6.68 1.72 -1.50
CA GLU A 80 -6.15 0.70 -0.58
C GLU A 80 -5.94 -0.59 -1.35
N VAL A 81 -4.73 -1.15 -1.33
CA VAL A 81 -4.38 -2.29 -2.19
C VAL A 81 -4.48 -3.60 -1.44
N LYS A 82 -5.19 -4.57 -2.03
CA LYS A 82 -5.30 -5.93 -1.49
C LYS A 82 -4.85 -6.96 -2.52
N HIS A 83 -3.69 -7.55 -2.25
CA HIS A 83 -3.09 -8.61 -3.05
C HIS A 83 -3.28 -9.97 -2.36
N HIS A 84 -4.44 -10.58 -2.57
CA HIS A 84 -4.78 -11.88 -1.98
C HIS A 84 -5.00 -12.95 -3.06
N ARG A 85 -4.31 -14.07 -2.88
CA ARG A 85 -4.42 -15.25 -3.76
C ARG A 85 -5.49 -16.25 -3.33
N HIS A 86 -6.05 -16.06 -2.14
CA HIS A 86 -7.07 -16.95 -1.58
C HIS A 86 -8.43 -16.30 -1.73
N ASP A 87 -9.46 -17.13 -1.89
CA ASP A 87 -10.83 -16.66 -1.90
C ASP A 87 -11.31 -16.27 -0.51
N TYR A 88 -12.26 -15.34 -0.49
CA TYR A 88 -12.99 -14.90 0.68
C TYR A 88 -14.48 -15.13 0.50
N GLU A 89 -15.16 -15.33 1.61
CA GLU A 89 -16.60 -15.36 1.66
C GLU A 89 -17.12 -14.32 2.64
N ILE A 90 -18.13 -13.56 2.22
CA ILE A 90 -18.84 -12.60 3.06
C ILE A 90 -20.13 -13.25 3.56
N ARG A 91 -20.24 -13.44 4.88
CA ARG A 91 -21.45 -13.96 5.55
C ARG A 91 -21.91 -12.95 6.59
N SER A 92 -23.12 -12.43 6.44
CA SER A 92 -23.71 -11.46 7.38
C SER A 92 -22.79 -10.26 7.68
N GLY A 93 -22.13 -9.71 6.65
CA GLY A 93 -21.23 -8.55 6.76
C GLY A 93 -19.83 -8.85 7.31
N LYS A 94 -19.54 -10.11 7.68
CA LYS A 94 -18.21 -10.55 8.12
C LYS A 94 -17.48 -11.28 7.01
N TRP A 95 -16.15 -11.16 7.01
CA TRP A 95 -15.27 -11.77 6.02
C TRP A 95 -14.68 -13.06 6.59
N TYR A 96 -14.59 -14.10 5.76
CA TYR A 96 -14.03 -15.39 6.14
C TYR A 96 -13.08 -15.88 5.05
N PHE A 97 -12.02 -16.56 5.47
CA PHE A 97 -11.23 -17.40 4.58
C PHE A 97 -12.02 -18.67 4.23
N GLN A 98 -11.67 -19.35 3.13
CA GLN A 98 -12.27 -20.64 2.75
C GLN A 98 -12.23 -21.70 3.87
N ASN A 99 -11.23 -21.63 4.76
CA ASN A 99 -11.12 -22.55 5.88
C ASN A 99 -12.01 -22.19 7.09
N GLY A 100 -12.96 -21.26 6.92
CA GLY A 100 -13.95 -20.87 7.92
C GLY A 100 -13.45 -19.89 8.99
N ARG A 101 -12.15 -19.55 9.00
CA ARG A 101 -11.61 -18.55 9.94
C ARG A 101 -12.05 -17.15 9.54
N GLU A 102 -12.47 -16.36 10.52
CA GLU A 102 -12.81 -14.95 10.33
C GLU A 102 -11.56 -14.18 9.86
N ALA A 103 -11.73 -13.38 8.82
CA ALA A 103 -10.72 -12.52 8.24
C ALA A 103 -11.03 -11.06 8.57
N SER A 104 -10.00 -10.22 8.59
CA SER A 104 -10.17 -8.77 8.73
C SER A 104 -10.97 -8.20 7.56
N ASN A 105 -11.98 -7.38 7.85
CA ASN A 105 -12.74 -6.68 6.82
C ASN A 105 -11.90 -5.51 6.25
N PRO A 106 -11.50 -5.55 4.98
CA PRO A 106 -10.68 -4.49 4.38
C PRO A 106 -11.44 -3.16 4.25
N LEU A 107 -12.78 -3.16 4.25
CA LEU A 107 -13.59 -1.94 4.20
C LEU A 107 -13.45 -1.12 5.48
N ASN A 108 -13.35 -1.78 6.64
CA ASN A 108 -13.15 -1.09 7.91
C ASN A 108 -11.79 -0.34 7.94
N GLN A 109 -10.77 -0.94 7.33
CA GLN A 109 -9.46 -0.29 7.20
C GLN A 109 -9.55 0.95 6.30
N LEU A 110 -10.24 0.84 5.16
CA LEU A 110 -10.47 1.95 4.24
C LEU A 110 -11.27 3.08 4.91
N ASP A 111 -12.33 2.76 5.65
CA ASP A 111 -13.15 3.78 6.32
C ASP A 111 -12.38 4.50 7.44
N ARG A 112 -11.56 3.76 8.19
CA ARG A 112 -10.63 4.37 9.15
C ARG A 112 -9.65 5.32 8.45
N ALA A 113 -9.07 4.89 7.33
CA ALA A 113 -8.15 5.72 6.55
C ALA A 113 -8.84 7.02 6.06
N LYS A 114 -10.04 6.91 5.50
CA LYS A 114 -10.83 8.06 5.05
C LYS A 114 -11.12 9.04 6.19
N SER A 115 -11.54 8.54 7.35
CA SER A 115 -11.86 9.36 8.51
C SER A 115 -10.63 10.13 9.02
N ILE A 116 -9.50 9.45 9.21
CA ILE A 116 -8.26 10.09 9.67
C ILE A 116 -7.79 11.15 8.66
N LEU A 117 -7.80 10.83 7.36
CA LEU A 117 -7.39 11.79 6.32
C LEU A 117 -8.33 13.02 6.25
N ALA A 118 -9.64 12.81 6.39
CA ALA A 118 -10.61 13.90 6.42
C ALA A 118 -10.37 14.84 7.61
N HIS A 119 -10.12 14.30 8.81
CA HIS A 119 -9.76 15.11 9.98
C HIS A 119 -8.40 15.80 9.81
N TRP A 120 -7.44 15.13 9.19
CA TRP A 120 -6.14 15.71 8.85
C TRP A 120 -6.29 16.91 7.90
N PHE A 121 -7.17 16.84 6.88
CA PHE A 121 -7.49 17.99 6.03
C PHE A 121 -8.23 19.10 6.79
N GLN A 122 -9.21 18.74 7.63
CA GLN A 122 -9.99 19.72 8.40
C GLN A 122 -9.10 20.59 9.30
N ARG A 123 -8.12 20.01 9.99
CA ARG A 123 -7.16 20.77 10.82
C ARG A 123 -6.33 21.78 10.02
N ARG A 124 -6.18 21.55 8.71
CA ARG A 124 -5.46 22.43 7.78
C ARG A 124 -6.39 23.36 7.00
N LYS A 125 -7.68 23.40 7.35
CA LYS A 125 -8.71 24.17 6.65
C LYS A 125 -8.81 23.81 5.16
N ILE A 126 -8.54 22.54 4.83
CA ILE A 126 -8.71 21.98 3.49
C ILE A 126 -10.07 21.27 3.46
N TYR A 127 -10.95 21.71 2.56
CA TYR A 127 -12.34 21.24 2.47
C TYR A 127 -12.54 20.38 1.22
N LEU A 128 -11.85 19.24 1.17
CA LEU A 128 -11.98 18.26 0.09
C LEU A 128 -12.74 17.03 0.58
N GLN A 129 -13.57 16.46 -0.29
CA GLN A 129 -14.17 15.16 -0.02
C GLN A 129 -13.11 14.05 -0.10
N VAL A 130 -13.21 13.08 0.80
CA VAL A 130 -12.33 11.91 0.81
C VAL A 130 -13.12 10.67 0.41
N HIS A 131 -12.85 10.20 -0.80
CA HIS A 131 -13.36 8.94 -1.35
C HIS A 131 -12.33 7.84 -1.19
N GLY A 132 -12.76 6.59 -1.35
CA GLY A 132 -11.86 5.46 -1.21
C GLY A 132 -12.34 4.23 -1.93
N TYR A 133 -11.41 3.48 -2.49
CA TYR A 133 -11.64 2.19 -3.11
C TYR A 133 -10.61 1.17 -2.63
N ILE A 134 -11.03 -0.08 -2.49
CA ILE A 134 -10.12 -1.21 -2.37
C ILE A 134 -9.79 -1.68 -3.78
N VAL A 135 -8.50 -1.70 -4.13
CA VAL A 135 -8.01 -2.28 -5.37
C VAL A 135 -7.61 -3.72 -5.14
N TRP A 136 -8.40 -4.63 -5.68
CA TRP A 136 -8.16 -6.06 -5.60
C TRP A 136 -7.26 -6.51 -6.76
N THR A 137 -5.99 -6.76 -6.44
CA THR A 137 -4.94 -7.10 -7.42
C THR A 137 -4.64 -8.59 -7.48
N GLY A 138 -5.04 -9.34 -6.45
CA GLY A 138 -4.89 -10.79 -6.43
C GLY A 138 -5.96 -11.52 -7.26
N ASP A 139 -5.66 -12.78 -7.50
CA ASP A 139 -6.46 -13.79 -8.20
C ASP A 139 -7.61 -14.34 -7.35
N GLY A 140 -7.59 -14.15 -6.03
CA GLY A 140 -8.68 -14.56 -5.14
C GLY A 140 -10.04 -13.94 -5.50
N HIS A 141 -11.10 -14.72 -5.32
CA HIS A 141 -12.48 -14.30 -5.49
C HIS A 141 -13.11 -13.86 -4.15
N ILE A 142 -14.11 -12.99 -4.22
CA ILE A 142 -14.89 -12.57 -3.04
C ILE A 142 -16.33 -12.99 -3.29
N PHE A 143 -16.76 -14.04 -2.60
CA PHE A 143 -18.14 -14.53 -2.66
C PHE A 143 -19.03 -13.71 -1.72
N GLY A 144 -20.27 -13.43 -2.14
CA GLY A 144 -21.24 -12.67 -1.35
C GLY A 144 -21.06 -11.14 -1.40
N LEU A 145 -20.21 -10.62 -2.29
CA LEU A 145 -20.02 -9.18 -2.47
C LEU A 145 -21.29 -8.53 -3.02
N GLN A 146 -21.80 -7.53 -2.30
CA GLN A 146 -22.99 -6.79 -2.71
C GLN A 146 -22.65 -5.73 -3.79
N PRO A 147 -23.61 -5.36 -4.66
CA PRO A 147 -23.44 -4.23 -5.56
C PRO A 147 -23.13 -2.92 -4.83
N GLY A 148 -22.32 -2.05 -5.44
CA GLY A 148 -22.01 -0.71 -4.91
C GLY A 148 -20.93 -0.66 -3.83
N VAL A 149 -20.42 -1.81 -3.36
CA VAL A 149 -19.27 -1.84 -2.46
C VAL A 149 -18.04 -1.32 -3.20
N PRO A 150 -17.21 -0.43 -2.62
CA PRO A 150 -16.10 0.23 -3.30
C PRO A 150 -14.87 -0.69 -3.47
N ILE A 151 -15.06 -1.84 -4.12
CA ILE A 151 -13.99 -2.78 -4.47
C ILE A 151 -13.87 -2.85 -5.97
N ILE A 152 -12.67 -2.59 -6.48
CA ILE A 152 -12.36 -2.60 -7.91
C ILE A 152 -11.32 -3.67 -8.20
N LYS A 153 -11.54 -4.46 -9.25
CA LYS A 153 -10.50 -5.36 -9.77
C LYS A 153 -9.45 -4.54 -10.50
N LEU A 154 -8.18 -4.92 -10.39
CA LEU A 154 -7.06 -4.25 -11.06
C LEU A 154 -7.30 -4.03 -12.56
N THR A 155 -7.88 -5.02 -13.24
CA THR A 155 -8.20 -4.95 -14.68
C THR A 155 -9.19 -3.84 -15.05
N LYS A 156 -9.97 -3.34 -14.10
CA LYS A 156 -10.91 -2.22 -14.31
C LYS A 156 -10.34 -0.88 -13.89
N LEU A 157 -9.20 -0.86 -13.17
CA LEU A 157 -8.63 0.35 -12.59
C LEU A 157 -8.34 1.39 -13.67
N ALA A 158 -7.63 1.02 -14.73
CA ALA A 158 -7.24 1.94 -15.79
C ALA A 158 -8.45 2.67 -16.41
N ARG A 159 -9.51 1.91 -16.74
CA ARG A 159 -10.75 2.47 -17.27
C ARG A 159 -11.40 3.45 -16.27
N ILE A 160 -11.52 3.06 -15.01
CA ILE A 160 -12.13 3.89 -13.97
C ILE A 160 -11.33 5.18 -13.77
N VAL A 161 -10.00 5.09 -13.72
CA VAL A 161 -9.13 6.26 -13.55
C VAL A 161 -9.27 7.24 -14.72
N ASN A 162 -9.33 6.73 -15.96
CA ASN A 162 -9.59 7.57 -17.14
C ASN A 162 -10.97 8.23 -17.12
N GLU A 163 -11.97 7.58 -16.52
CA GLU A 163 -13.32 8.13 -16.37
C GLU A 163 -13.43 9.21 -15.28
N LEU A 164 -12.45 9.36 -14.39
CA LEU A 164 -12.48 10.37 -13.32
C LEU A 164 -12.49 11.82 -13.83
N GLN A 165 -12.41 12.04 -15.15
CA GLN A 165 -12.40 13.36 -15.81
C GLN A 165 -11.58 14.35 -14.98
N ILE A 166 -10.32 13.99 -14.71
CA ILE A 166 -9.43 14.80 -13.89
C ILE A 166 -9.28 16.15 -14.57
N SER A 167 -10.12 17.10 -14.16
CA SER A 167 -10.12 18.48 -14.60
C SER A 167 -8.70 18.98 -14.49
N GLU A 168 -8.15 19.52 -15.58
CA GLU A 168 -6.72 19.79 -15.82
C GLU A 168 -6.02 20.64 -14.76
N MET A 169 -6.74 21.14 -13.75
CA MET A 169 -6.22 21.90 -12.64
C MET A 169 -6.05 21.03 -11.38
N ILE A 170 -4.79 20.67 -11.12
CA ILE A 170 -4.35 20.06 -9.85
C ILE A 170 -4.62 21.07 -8.73
N PHE A 171 -4.63 20.60 -7.48
CA PHE A 171 -4.43 21.46 -6.33
C PHE A 171 -2.96 21.33 -5.88
N PRO A 172 -1.99 22.03 -6.51
CA PRO A 172 -0.56 21.75 -6.34
C PRO A 172 -0.12 21.90 -4.88
N GLN A 173 -0.77 22.82 -4.15
CA GLN A 173 -0.52 23.02 -2.73
C GLN A 173 -0.80 21.74 -1.92
N LEU A 174 -1.80 20.93 -2.28
CA LEU A 174 -2.10 19.71 -1.53
C LEU A 174 -0.99 18.67 -1.64
N HIS A 175 -0.45 18.52 -2.85
CA HIS A 175 0.67 17.62 -3.09
C HIS A 175 1.89 18.04 -2.27
N GLU A 176 2.19 19.33 -2.23
CA GLU A 176 3.29 19.88 -1.42
C GLU A 176 3.06 19.69 0.08
N VAL A 177 1.85 19.95 0.59
CA VAL A 177 1.51 19.75 2.00
C VAL A 177 1.64 18.27 2.39
N LEU A 178 1.14 17.35 1.57
CA LEU A 178 1.32 15.91 1.82
C LEU A 178 2.80 15.51 1.77
N LEU A 179 3.58 16.04 0.83
CA LEU A 179 5.00 15.71 0.70
C LEU A 179 5.86 16.22 1.87
N THR A 180 5.55 17.42 2.36
CA THR A 180 6.29 18.09 3.44
C THR A 180 5.95 17.49 4.79
N GLU A 181 4.69 17.11 5.01
CA GLU A 181 4.22 16.61 6.31
C GLU A 181 4.25 15.09 6.45
N GLN A 182 4.47 14.33 5.38
CA GLN A 182 4.64 12.89 5.51
C GLN A 182 5.83 12.54 6.42
N LEU A 183 5.65 11.51 7.23
CA LEU A 183 6.72 10.93 8.02
C LEU A 183 7.72 10.25 7.08
N LYS A 184 8.99 10.65 7.19
CA LYS A 184 10.09 10.03 6.42
C LYS A 184 10.52 8.68 6.99
N THR A 185 10.13 8.38 8.22
CA THR A 185 10.45 7.15 8.92
C THR A 185 9.21 6.57 9.58
N ASN A 186 9.00 5.27 9.42
CA ASN A 186 7.90 4.57 10.07
C ASN A 186 8.22 4.38 11.57
N PRO A 187 7.43 4.95 12.50
CA PRO A 187 7.69 4.86 13.94
C PRO A 187 7.52 3.43 14.48
N PHE A 188 6.85 2.55 13.74
CA PHE A 188 6.67 1.13 14.08
C PHE A 188 7.70 0.21 13.42
N TYR A 189 8.72 0.77 12.74
CA TYR A 189 9.79 -0.05 12.18
C TYR A 189 10.59 -0.70 13.32
N LEU A 190 10.50 -2.02 13.40
CA LEU A 190 11.32 -2.83 14.29
C LEU A 190 12.45 -3.47 13.49
N HIS A 191 13.69 -3.08 13.79
CA HIS A 191 14.85 -3.70 13.17
C HIS A 191 14.96 -5.16 13.58
N ARG A 192 15.06 -6.06 12.60
CA ARG A 192 15.35 -7.47 12.82
C ARG A 192 16.86 -7.68 12.73
N ALA A 193 17.37 -8.47 13.65
CA ALA A 193 18.78 -8.83 13.74
C ALA A 193 18.90 -10.36 13.80
N ALA A 194 19.96 -10.90 13.21
CA ALA A 194 20.32 -12.31 13.32
C ALA A 194 21.70 -12.46 13.97
N GLY A 195 21.89 -13.52 14.75
CA GLY A 195 23.10 -13.71 15.53
C GLY A 195 24.36 -13.94 14.69
N GLN A 196 24.27 -14.73 13.62
CA GLN A 196 25.39 -14.97 12.70
C GLN A 196 24.98 -14.63 11.27
N LEU A 197 25.74 -13.70 10.66
CA LEU A 197 25.53 -13.24 9.29
C LEU A 197 26.71 -13.64 8.41
N LYS A 198 26.43 -14.14 7.20
CA LYS A 198 27.45 -14.27 6.16
C LYS A 198 28.00 -12.88 5.80
N ASN A 199 29.32 -12.79 5.67
CA ASN A 199 30.01 -11.58 5.24
C ASN A 199 29.79 -11.32 3.75
N GLY A 200 29.94 -10.06 3.33
CA GLY A 200 29.79 -9.62 1.95
C GLY A 200 28.89 -8.39 1.81
N PHE A 201 28.69 -7.95 0.57
CA PHE A 201 27.86 -6.82 0.19
C PHE A 201 26.60 -7.30 -0.52
N ASN A 202 25.44 -6.79 -0.11
CA ASN A 202 24.19 -7.05 -0.81
C ASN A 202 24.03 -6.02 -1.94
N CYS A 203 23.68 -6.49 -3.14
CA CYS A 203 23.29 -5.60 -4.24
C CYS A 203 22.06 -4.78 -3.82
N PRO A 204 22.04 -3.44 -3.98
CA PRO A 204 20.87 -2.64 -3.59
C PRO A 204 19.63 -2.89 -4.46
N ALA A 205 19.80 -3.46 -5.67
CA ALA A 205 18.69 -3.72 -6.58
C ALA A 205 18.03 -5.10 -6.37
N CYS A 206 18.84 -6.15 -6.16
CA CYS A 206 18.36 -7.54 -6.09
C CYS A 206 18.72 -8.27 -4.79
N TYR A 207 19.40 -7.59 -3.88
CA TYR A 207 19.87 -8.10 -2.59
C TYR A 207 20.86 -9.27 -2.66
N HIS A 208 21.28 -9.70 -3.86
CA HIS A 208 22.27 -10.76 -4.03
C HIS A 208 23.54 -10.47 -3.22
N LEU A 209 24.02 -11.46 -2.47
CA LEU A 209 25.20 -11.35 -1.61
C LEU A 209 26.45 -11.65 -2.44
N SER A 210 27.30 -10.64 -2.61
CA SER A 210 28.60 -10.76 -3.28
C SER A 210 29.74 -10.53 -2.30
N LEU A 211 30.77 -11.36 -2.37
CA LEU A 211 32.00 -11.18 -1.61
C LEU A 211 32.91 -10.10 -2.23
N ASN A 212 32.74 -9.81 -3.52
CA ASN A 212 33.67 -8.98 -4.31
C ASN A 212 33.06 -7.65 -4.80
N GLY A 213 31.83 -7.31 -4.40
CA GLY A 213 31.19 -6.02 -4.72
C GLY A 213 30.87 -5.76 -6.20
N LYS A 214 31.15 -6.68 -7.12
CA LYS A 214 30.86 -6.51 -8.55
C LYS A 214 29.48 -7.08 -8.90
N SER A 215 28.61 -6.20 -9.40
CA SER A 215 27.34 -6.52 -10.03
C SER A 215 27.60 -7.29 -11.33
N SER A 216 27.17 -8.54 -11.43
CA SER A 216 26.97 -9.19 -12.74
C SER A 216 25.81 -8.48 -13.42
N ARG A 217 26.12 -7.75 -14.50
CA ARG A 217 25.16 -7.08 -15.38
C ARG A 217 24.25 -8.10 -16.07
#